data_AF-A0A3Q1BKR0-F1
#
_entry.id   AF-A0A3Q1BKR0-F1
#
_cell.length_a   1.000
_cell.length_b   1.000
_cell.length_c   1.000
_cell.angle_alpha   90.00
_cell.angle_beta   90.00
_cell.angle_gamma   90.00
#
_symmetry.space_group_name_H-M   'P 1'
#
loop_
_entity.id
_entity.type
_entity.pdbx_description
1 polymer ?
#
loop_
_entity_poly.entity_id
_entity_poly.type
_entity_poly.pdbx_seq_one_letter_code
_entity_poly.pdbx_strand_id
1 'polypeptide(L)'
;MADFGEVLRNIGEFGLFQQINLFALCFPNIIQSFAVASLLFVEFDPERRCNTDWILSAGPNLTTEEQLNLTLPREEDGSFSRCQMFVPVDWDIDAIRENGLNETTRCLNGWVYGNMLYEATIVTDVSVDKLTLFLMLQTVFMAGMVLGFLIFGPLVFTVTTSYILVITATEWIGASKRSWGVGVAQLFGAIGQCVLAGLIYGVRKWRLAQLISTTGSVIFSFRFIPESARWLLNRGRTEEAKKLIIKAAAINKRPIPDSLLEEVLNHCSILGTSLQAHCL
;
A
#
# COMPACT_ATOMS: atom_id res chain seq x y z
N MET A 1 -40.57 7.19 10.17
CA MET A 1 -39.43 7.63 9.34
C MET A 1 -38.33 6.63 9.59
N ALA A 2 -38.48 5.48 8.94
CA ALA A 2 -37.54 4.38 9.07
C ALA A 2 -36.25 4.68 8.30
N ASP A 3 -35.19 5.01 9.03
CA ASP A 3 -33.83 5.02 8.51
C ASP A 3 -33.30 3.57 8.40
N PHE A 4 -32.31 3.32 7.55
CA PHE A 4 -31.61 2.04 7.46
C PHE A 4 -31.09 1.58 8.84
N GLY A 5 -30.78 2.50 9.76
CA GLY A 5 -30.46 2.16 11.16
C GLY A 5 -31.59 1.41 11.90
N GLU A 6 -32.85 1.67 11.57
CA GLU A 6 -34.02 0.97 12.13
C GLU A 6 -34.15 -0.45 11.58
N VAL A 7 -33.82 -0.64 10.29
CA VAL A 7 -33.69 -1.99 9.70
C VAL A 7 -32.62 -2.78 10.45
N LEU A 8 -31.44 -2.20 10.70
CA LEU A 8 -30.35 -2.83 11.44
C LEU A 8 -30.74 -3.20 12.88
N ARG A 9 -31.48 -2.34 13.58
CA ARG A 9 -31.99 -2.64 14.93
C ARG A 9 -32.91 -3.86 14.95
N ASN A 10 -33.76 -4.00 13.93
CA ASN A 10 -34.69 -5.14 13.82
C ASN A 10 -33.98 -6.45 13.44
N ILE A 11 -33.07 -6.44 12.45
CA ILE A 11 -32.30 -7.64 12.06
C ILE A 11 -31.18 -8.00 13.04
N GLY A 12 -30.92 -7.14 14.03
CA GLY A 12 -29.81 -7.26 14.97
C GLY A 12 -28.59 -6.45 14.52
N GLU A 13 -28.13 -5.55 15.40
CA GLU A 13 -27.04 -4.61 15.12
C GLU A 13 -25.68 -5.27 14.81
N PHE A 14 -25.49 -6.53 15.23
CA PHE A 14 -24.27 -7.30 14.99
C PHE A 14 -24.54 -8.82 14.96
N GLY A 15 -25.39 -9.25 14.02
CA GLY A 15 -25.73 -10.67 13.80
C GLY A 15 -24.69 -11.47 13.01
N LEU A 16 -25.00 -12.73 12.73
CA LEU A 16 -24.11 -13.65 12.02
C LEU A 16 -23.76 -13.16 10.62
N PHE A 17 -24.71 -12.56 9.90
CA PHE A 17 -24.46 -11.97 8.59
C PHE A 17 -23.42 -10.84 8.67
N GLN A 18 -23.56 -9.94 9.64
CA GLN A 18 -22.63 -8.84 9.86
C GLN A 18 -21.24 -9.34 10.22
N GLN A 19 -21.14 -10.37 11.07
CA GLN A 19 -19.87 -10.99 11.44
C GLN A 19 -19.16 -11.60 10.23
N ILE A 20 -19.86 -12.42 9.45
CA ILE A 20 -19.31 -13.05 8.25
C ILE A 20 -18.85 -11.99 7.25
N ASN A 21 -19.69 -10.98 7.00
CA ASN A 21 -19.38 -9.90 6.07
C ASN A 21 -18.17 -9.09 6.54
N LEU A 22 -18.09 -8.76 7.84
CA LEU A 22 -16.95 -8.06 8.42
C LEU A 22 -15.65 -8.83 8.22
N PHE A 23 -15.60 -10.11 8.62
CA PHE A 23 -14.37 -10.90 8.48
C PHE A 23 -13.98 -11.13 7.02
N ALA A 24 -14.95 -11.34 6.13
CA ALA A 24 -14.70 -11.48 4.70
C ALA A 24 -14.11 -10.19 4.10
N LEU A 25 -14.67 -9.02 4.43
CA LEU A 25 -14.19 -7.73 3.93
C LEU A 25 -12.91 -7.23 4.61
N CYS A 26 -12.56 -7.80 5.77
CA CYS A 26 -11.29 -7.53 6.44
C CYS A 26 -10.11 -8.32 5.86
N PHE A 27 -10.35 -9.45 5.17
CA PHE A 27 -9.28 -10.25 4.58
C PHE A 27 -8.44 -9.49 3.53
N PRO A 28 -9.01 -8.68 2.62
CA PRO A 28 -8.24 -7.82 1.73
C PRO A 28 -7.36 -6.80 2.45
N ASN A 29 -7.69 -6.38 3.67
CA ASN A 29 -6.85 -5.43 4.41
C ASN A 29 -5.49 -6.03 4.78
N ILE A 30 -5.39 -7.36 4.90
CA ILE A 30 -4.11 -8.06 5.04
C ILE A 30 -3.25 -7.84 3.79
N ILE A 31 -3.85 -7.97 2.61
CA ILE A 31 -3.14 -7.87 1.32
C ILE A 31 -2.87 -6.40 0.93
N GLN A 32 -3.77 -5.48 1.26
CA GLN A 32 -3.56 -4.05 1.03
C GLN A 32 -2.40 -3.50 1.87
N SER A 33 -2.24 -4.01 3.10
CA SER A 33 -1.10 -3.70 3.98
C SER A 33 0.24 -4.03 3.31
N PHE A 34 0.28 -5.13 2.55
CA PHE A 34 1.44 -5.49 1.73
C PHE A 34 1.75 -4.40 0.71
N ALA A 35 0.77 -3.93 -0.05
CA ALA A 35 0.99 -2.93 -1.11
C ALA A 35 1.55 -1.60 -0.56
N VAL A 36 1.10 -1.17 0.62
CA VAL A 36 1.57 0.08 1.24
C VAL A 36 2.97 -0.09 1.84
N ALA A 37 3.19 -1.13 2.65
CA ALA A 37 4.45 -1.27 3.35
C ALA A 37 5.57 -1.82 2.48
N SER A 38 5.25 -2.54 1.40
CA SER A 38 6.24 -2.96 0.42
C SER A 38 7.00 -1.80 -0.24
N LEU A 39 6.43 -0.58 -0.29
CA LEU A 39 7.14 0.61 -0.74
C LEU A 39 8.37 0.90 0.13
N LEU A 40 8.25 0.77 1.46
CA LEU A 40 9.36 1.00 2.39
C LEU A 40 10.54 0.05 2.13
N PHE A 41 10.25 -1.20 1.78
CA PHE A 41 11.27 -2.20 1.54
C PHE A 41 11.88 -2.12 0.15
N VAL A 42 11.07 -1.74 -0.84
CA VAL A 42 11.52 -1.56 -2.23
C VAL A 42 12.34 -0.28 -2.39
N GLU A 43 12.10 0.75 -1.57
CA GLU A 43 12.83 2.03 -1.57
C GLU A 43 14.11 2.00 -0.71
N PHE A 44 14.45 0.86 -0.11
CA PHE A 44 15.67 0.76 0.67
C PHE A 44 16.89 1.13 -0.20
N ASP A 45 17.64 2.14 0.24
CA ASP A 45 18.90 2.57 -0.35
C ASP A 45 20.06 1.82 0.31
N PRO A 46 20.58 0.76 -0.33
CA PRO A 46 21.70 0.01 0.21
C PRO A 46 22.99 0.83 0.14
N GLU A 47 23.97 0.47 0.98
CA GLU A 47 25.33 0.98 0.81
C GLU A 47 25.85 0.60 -0.58
N ARG A 48 26.31 1.61 -1.33
CA ARG A 48 26.78 1.47 -2.70
C ARG A 48 28.07 2.25 -2.91
N ARG A 49 28.88 1.75 -3.82
CA ARG A 49 30.14 2.36 -4.26
C ARG A 49 30.27 2.29 -5.78
N CYS A 50 31.05 3.19 -6.37
CA CYS A 50 31.31 3.11 -7.81
C CYS A 50 32.04 1.80 -8.14
N ASN A 51 31.76 1.21 -9.29
CA ASN A 51 32.64 0.18 -9.84
C ASN A 51 33.96 0.84 -10.29
N THR A 52 35.07 0.40 -9.70
CA THR A 52 36.41 0.90 -9.98
C THR A 52 37.35 -0.19 -10.52
N ASP A 53 36.79 -1.22 -11.17
CA ASP A 53 37.55 -2.37 -11.70
C ASP A 53 38.54 -1.96 -12.80
N TRP A 54 38.46 -0.73 -13.31
CA TRP A 54 39.44 -0.17 -14.24
C TRP A 54 40.87 -0.23 -13.68
N ILE A 55 41.07 -0.13 -12.37
CA ILE A 55 42.41 -0.17 -11.77
C ILE A 55 43.06 -1.56 -11.81
N LEU A 56 42.24 -2.62 -12.00
CA LEU A 56 42.74 -3.99 -12.11
C LEU A 56 43.56 -4.22 -13.39
N SER A 57 43.43 -3.35 -14.40
CA SER A 57 44.30 -3.37 -15.59
C SER A 57 45.74 -2.94 -15.26
N ALA A 58 45.91 -1.99 -14.33
CA ALA A 58 47.20 -1.50 -13.85
C ALA A 58 47.79 -2.40 -12.74
N GLY A 59 46.94 -3.07 -11.96
CA GLY A 59 47.34 -3.94 -10.86
C GLY A 59 46.39 -5.13 -10.65
N PRO A 60 46.60 -6.28 -11.30
CA PRO A 60 45.65 -7.40 -11.23
C PRO A 60 45.61 -8.12 -9.87
N ASN A 61 46.61 -7.94 -9.01
CA ASN A 61 46.74 -8.60 -7.70
C ASN A 61 46.40 -7.68 -6.51
N LEU A 62 45.64 -6.60 -6.73
CA LEU A 62 45.23 -5.68 -5.67
C LEU A 62 44.21 -6.33 -4.73
N THR A 63 44.32 -6.03 -3.43
CA THR A 63 43.27 -6.39 -2.47
C THR A 63 42.08 -5.43 -2.62
N THR A 64 40.88 -5.87 -2.28
CA THR A 64 39.68 -5.01 -2.38
C THR A 64 39.80 -3.75 -1.53
N GLU A 65 40.41 -3.84 -0.34
CA GLU A 65 40.61 -2.67 0.52
C GLU A 65 41.57 -1.65 -0.10
N GLU A 66 42.67 -2.13 -0.68
CA GLU A 66 43.65 -1.29 -1.36
C GLU A 66 43.06 -0.64 -2.62
N GLN A 67 42.32 -1.42 -3.42
CA GLN A 67 41.58 -0.92 -4.58
C GLN A 67 40.66 0.24 -4.18
N LEU A 68 39.87 0.08 -3.12
CA LEU A 68 38.93 1.11 -2.67
C LEU A 68 39.66 2.36 -2.17
N ASN A 69 40.76 2.19 -1.43
CA ASN A 69 41.52 3.31 -0.89
C ASN A 69 42.23 4.14 -1.97
N LEU A 70 42.60 3.53 -3.10
CA LEU A 70 43.22 4.22 -4.23
C LEU A 70 42.20 4.86 -5.19
N THR A 71 40.99 4.31 -5.29
CA THR A 71 40.03 4.69 -6.34
C THR A 71 38.82 5.50 -5.87
N LEU A 72 38.50 5.48 -4.57
CA LEU A 72 37.37 6.21 -4.01
C LEU A 72 37.85 7.32 -3.05
N PRO A 73 37.32 8.56 -3.21
CA PRO A 73 37.56 9.61 -2.24
C PRO A 73 36.86 9.31 -0.91
N ARG A 74 37.39 9.85 0.19
CA ARG A 74 36.77 9.78 1.51
C ARG A 74 35.93 11.02 1.80
N GLU A 75 34.77 10.83 2.41
CA GLU A 75 33.92 11.90 2.92
C GLU A 75 34.41 12.38 4.29
N GLU A 76 33.82 13.48 4.80
CA GLU A 76 34.21 14.10 6.07
C GLU A 76 34.03 13.16 7.28
N ASP A 77 33.15 12.18 7.15
CA ASP A 77 32.90 11.14 8.15
C ASP A 77 33.91 9.98 8.11
N GLY A 78 34.87 10.03 7.17
CA GLY A 78 35.88 9.00 6.96
C GLY A 78 35.39 7.80 6.14
N SER A 79 34.12 7.77 5.75
CA SER A 79 33.54 6.76 4.88
C SER A 79 33.94 7.00 3.41
N PHE A 80 33.83 5.98 2.56
CA PHE A 80 34.06 6.15 1.13
C PHE A 80 32.88 6.88 0.48
N SER A 81 33.17 7.77 -0.46
CA SER A 81 32.11 8.49 -1.14
C SER A 81 31.18 7.55 -1.90
N ARG A 82 29.89 7.77 -1.72
CA ARG A 82 28.83 6.97 -2.34
C ARG A 82 28.45 7.44 -3.74
N CYS A 83 29.07 8.51 -4.26
CA CYS A 83 28.68 9.09 -5.55
C CYS A 83 29.81 9.47 -6.48
N GLN A 84 31.03 9.50 -5.95
CA GLN A 84 32.20 9.97 -6.67
C GLN A 84 33.28 8.91 -6.64
N MET A 85 34.06 8.89 -7.71
CA MET A 85 35.29 8.11 -7.84
C MET A 85 36.38 9.01 -8.42
N PHE A 86 37.63 8.65 -8.21
CA PHE A 86 38.72 9.30 -8.93
C PHE A 86 38.64 8.99 -10.43
N VAL A 87 39.04 9.96 -11.25
CA VAL A 87 39.07 9.83 -12.71
C VAL A 87 40.02 8.67 -13.09
N PRO A 88 39.59 7.73 -13.96
CA PRO A 88 40.46 6.66 -14.44
C PRO A 88 41.69 7.22 -15.18
N VAL A 89 42.87 6.69 -14.85
CA VAL A 89 44.14 7.05 -15.48
C VAL A 89 44.87 5.79 -15.95
N ASP A 90 45.61 5.90 -17.05
CA ASP A 90 46.40 4.78 -17.60
C ASP A 90 47.81 4.70 -17.00
N TRP A 91 47.97 5.04 -15.71
CA TRP A 91 49.25 5.03 -15.01
C TRP A 91 49.56 3.65 -14.41
N ASP A 92 50.85 3.35 -14.23
CA ASP A 92 51.27 2.19 -13.45
C ASP A 92 50.88 2.33 -11.97
N ILE A 93 50.64 1.20 -11.32
CA ILE A 93 50.13 1.18 -9.94
C ILE A 93 51.07 1.88 -8.94
N ASP A 94 52.38 1.81 -9.16
CA ASP A 94 53.36 2.46 -8.29
C ASP A 94 53.33 3.98 -8.44
N ALA A 95 53.10 4.49 -9.65
CA ALA A 95 52.91 5.92 -9.89
C ALA A 95 51.62 6.46 -9.25
N ILE A 96 50.56 5.65 -9.22
CA ILE A 96 49.29 5.98 -8.54
C ILE A 96 49.50 6.05 -7.02
N ARG A 97 50.27 5.11 -6.45
CA ARG A 97 50.59 5.10 -5.00
C ARG A 97 51.42 6.31 -4.58
N GLU A 98 52.34 6.75 -5.42
CA GLU A 98 53.26 7.84 -5.09
C GLU A 98 52.62 9.22 -5.28
N ASN A 99 51.89 9.42 -6.40
CA ASN A 99 51.34 10.73 -6.75
C ASN A 99 49.91 10.95 -6.25
N GLY A 100 49.17 9.87 -6.00
CA GLY A 100 47.74 9.92 -5.68
C GLY A 100 46.88 10.42 -6.84
N LEU A 101 45.56 10.28 -6.70
CA LEU A 101 44.58 10.82 -7.64
C LEU A 101 43.87 12.01 -6.98
N ASN A 102 43.75 13.11 -7.72
CA ASN A 102 43.19 14.37 -7.20
C ASN A 102 41.87 14.77 -7.88
N GLU A 103 41.66 14.35 -9.13
CA GLU A 103 40.44 14.68 -9.86
C GLU A 103 39.35 13.63 -9.59
N THR A 104 38.19 14.11 -9.16
CA THR A 104 37.00 13.29 -8.90
C THR A 104 35.95 13.46 -9.99
N THR A 105 35.29 12.38 -10.37
CA THR A 105 34.16 12.38 -11.31
C THR A 105 33.00 11.53 -10.78
N ARG A 106 31.84 11.59 -11.43
CA ARG A 106 30.70 10.70 -11.14
C ARG A 106 31.02 9.27 -11.58
N CYS A 107 30.41 8.27 -10.95
CA CYS A 107 30.63 6.86 -11.32
C CYS A 107 30.37 6.60 -12.80
N LEU A 108 31.38 6.11 -13.52
CA LEU A 108 31.30 5.83 -14.96
C LEU A 108 30.86 4.38 -15.24
N ASN A 109 31.38 3.41 -14.49
CA ASN A 109 31.19 1.97 -14.74
C ASN A 109 30.05 1.35 -13.90
N GLY A 110 29.08 2.16 -13.48
CA GLY A 110 27.97 1.70 -12.64
C GLY A 110 28.35 1.51 -11.17
N TRP A 111 27.54 0.72 -10.48
CA TRP A 111 27.51 0.64 -9.01
C TRP A 111 27.71 -0.79 -8.51
N VAL A 112 28.48 -0.92 -7.43
CA VAL A 112 28.60 -2.15 -6.66
C VAL A 112 27.92 -1.95 -5.32
N TYR A 113 26.95 -2.79 -5.03
CA TYR A 113 26.16 -2.73 -3.79
C TYR A 113 26.78 -3.63 -2.72
N GLY A 114 26.67 -3.22 -1.45
CA GLY A 114 27.10 -3.99 -0.28
C GLY A 114 26.18 -5.19 0.01
N ASN A 115 26.31 -5.77 1.21
CA ASN A 115 25.45 -6.88 1.63
C ASN A 115 23.99 -6.43 1.69
N MET A 116 23.20 -6.87 0.71
CA MET A 116 21.76 -6.64 0.66
C MET A 116 20.98 -7.90 1.02
N LEU A 117 19.84 -7.73 1.69
CA LEU A 117 18.91 -8.83 1.92
C LEU A 117 18.16 -9.23 0.63
N TYR A 118 18.07 -8.30 -0.33
CA TYR A 118 17.32 -8.42 -1.59
C TYR A 118 18.24 -8.58 -2.80
N GLU A 119 17.74 -9.23 -3.86
CA GLU A 119 18.46 -9.31 -5.14
C GLU A 119 18.53 -7.95 -5.84
N ALA A 120 17.49 -7.13 -5.69
CA ALA A 120 17.40 -5.77 -6.23
C ALA A 120 16.36 -4.96 -5.44
N THR A 121 16.52 -3.64 -5.40
CA THR A 121 15.54 -2.66 -4.92
C THR A 121 15.20 -1.68 -6.05
N ILE A 122 14.19 -0.83 -5.90
CA ILE A 122 13.91 0.19 -6.93
C ILE A 122 15.09 1.15 -7.09
N VAL A 123 15.83 1.38 -6.01
CA VAL A 123 17.01 2.25 -5.98
C VAL A 123 18.18 1.64 -6.75
N THR A 124 18.31 0.30 -6.77
CA THR A 124 19.37 -0.37 -7.54
C THR A 124 19.02 -0.51 -9.02
N ASP A 125 17.74 -0.59 -9.35
CA ASP A 125 17.22 -0.91 -10.69
C ASP A 125 16.97 0.36 -11.53
N VAL A 126 16.70 1.48 -10.86
CA VAL A 126 16.47 2.78 -11.49
C VAL A 126 17.76 3.61 -11.43
N SER A 127 18.18 4.15 -12.58
CA SER A 127 19.34 5.05 -12.66
C SER A 127 19.19 6.23 -11.68
N VAL A 128 20.30 6.65 -11.05
CA VAL A 128 20.31 7.73 -10.03
C VAL A 128 19.61 9.01 -10.53
N ASP A 129 19.73 9.33 -11.81
CA ASP A 129 19.05 10.50 -12.42
C ASP A 129 17.51 10.40 -12.42
N LYS A 130 16.96 9.19 -12.40
CA LYS A 130 15.51 8.92 -12.35
C LYS A 130 15.01 8.67 -10.93
N LEU A 131 15.90 8.43 -9.97
CA LEU A 131 15.55 8.25 -8.56
C LEU A 131 14.86 9.51 -8.02
N THR A 132 15.40 10.69 -8.34
CA THR A 132 14.79 11.98 -7.97
C THR A 132 13.37 12.10 -8.51
N LEU A 133 13.11 11.68 -9.75
CA LEU A 133 11.76 11.71 -10.33
C LEU A 133 10.80 10.79 -9.56
N PHE A 134 11.23 9.58 -9.19
CA PHE A 134 10.41 8.65 -8.43
C PHE A 134 10.07 9.18 -7.02
N LEU A 135 11.06 9.70 -6.31
CA LEU A 135 10.88 10.32 -4.98
C LEU A 135 9.96 11.56 -5.06
N MET A 136 10.06 12.34 -6.13
CA MET A 136 9.16 13.47 -6.36
C MET A 136 7.72 13.02 -6.65
N LEU A 137 7.53 11.96 -7.44
CA LEU A 137 6.19 11.38 -7.68
C LEU A 137 5.57 10.87 -6.37
N GLN A 138 6.35 10.22 -5.51
CA GLN A 138 5.90 9.71 -4.22
C GLN A 138 5.52 10.85 -3.27
N THR A 139 6.35 11.89 -3.17
CA THR A 139 6.05 13.05 -2.31
C THR A 139 4.82 13.81 -2.81
N VAL A 140 4.67 14.01 -4.12
CA VAL A 140 3.46 14.59 -4.73
C VAL A 140 2.23 13.73 -4.45
N PHE A 141 2.36 12.40 -4.55
CA PHE A 141 1.27 11.47 -4.22
C PHE A 141 0.86 11.58 -2.74
N MET A 142 1.82 11.54 -1.81
CA MET A 142 1.57 11.65 -0.37
C MET A 142 0.98 13.02 -0.01
N ALA A 143 1.51 14.10 -0.58
CA ALA A 143 0.97 15.45 -0.40
C ALA A 143 -0.46 15.57 -0.95
N GLY A 144 -0.73 14.96 -2.10
CA GLY A 144 -2.07 14.87 -2.68
C GLY A 144 -3.05 14.13 -1.77
N MET A 145 -2.62 13.04 -1.12
CA MET A 145 -3.45 12.34 -0.13
C MET A 145 -3.77 13.21 1.09
N VAL A 146 -2.77 13.92 1.64
CA VAL A 146 -2.97 14.83 2.78
C VAL A 146 -3.91 15.98 2.40
N LEU A 147 -3.68 16.60 1.26
CA LEU A 147 -4.50 17.72 0.79
C LEU A 147 -5.94 17.29 0.50
N GLY A 148 -6.11 16.11 -0.11
CA GLY A 148 -7.43 15.50 -0.30
C GLY A 148 -8.15 15.26 1.03
N PHE A 149 -7.44 14.76 2.05
CA PHE A 149 -8.00 14.60 3.40
C PHE A 149 -8.41 15.94 4.03
N LEU A 150 -7.60 16.99 3.89
CA LEU A 150 -7.91 18.30 4.48
C LEU A 150 -9.07 19.01 3.77
N ILE A 151 -9.15 18.93 2.44
CA ILE A 151 -10.17 19.65 1.64
C ILE A 151 -11.52 18.97 1.71
N PHE A 152 -11.53 17.63 1.69
CA PHE A 152 -12.76 16.86 1.55
C PHE A 152 -13.03 15.97 2.75
N GLY A 153 -12.38 16.15 3.91
CA GLY A 153 -12.33 15.24 5.06
C GLY A 153 -13.50 14.25 5.28
N PRO A 154 -14.76 14.70 5.42
CA PRO A 154 -15.90 13.78 5.59
C PRO A 154 -16.30 13.01 4.31
N LEU A 155 -16.01 13.55 3.14
CA LEU A 155 -16.26 13.00 1.81
C LEU A 155 -15.10 12.15 1.27
N VAL A 156 -13.83 12.53 1.50
CA VAL A 156 -12.61 11.81 1.02
C VAL A 156 -12.20 10.63 1.88
N PHE A 157 -12.91 10.39 2.99
CA PHE A 157 -12.85 9.11 3.69
C PHE A 157 -13.14 7.89 2.78
N THR A 158 -13.61 8.12 1.54
CA THR A 158 -13.93 7.12 0.52
C THR A 158 -12.83 6.78 -0.50
N VAL A 159 -11.63 7.39 -0.51
CA VAL A 159 -10.71 7.22 -1.68
C VAL A 159 -9.57 6.21 -1.49
N THR A 160 -9.50 5.51 -0.35
CA THR A 160 -8.60 4.33 -0.23
C THR A 160 -9.44 3.07 -0.33
N THR A 161 -9.06 2.14 -1.21
CA THR A 161 -9.75 0.85 -1.44
C THR A 161 -9.98 0.04 -0.15
N SER A 162 -9.06 0.11 0.83
CA SER A 162 -9.23 -0.48 2.16
C SER A 162 -10.35 0.17 2.98
N TYR A 163 -10.54 1.49 2.87
CA TYR A 163 -11.56 2.21 3.63
C TYR A 163 -12.96 2.02 3.05
N ILE A 164 -13.12 1.89 1.72
CA ILE A 164 -14.42 1.51 1.11
C ILE A 164 -14.88 0.16 1.66
N LEU A 165 -14.00 -0.84 1.72
CA LEU A 165 -14.30 -2.16 2.27
C LEU A 165 -14.73 -2.07 3.74
N VAL A 166 -14.04 -1.24 4.53
CA VAL A 166 -14.40 -1.01 5.93
C VAL A 166 -15.72 -0.25 6.07
N ILE A 167 -15.99 0.74 5.21
CA ILE A 167 -17.27 1.46 5.19
C ILE A 167 -18.41 0.50 4.84
N THR A 168 -18.28 -0.29 3.77
CA THR A 168 -19.29 -1.29 3.39
C THR A 168 -19.48 -2.35 4.48
N ALA A 169 -18.41 -2.79 5.15
CA ALA A 169 -18.52 -3.71 6.27
C ALA A 169 -19.23 -3.07 7.49
N THR A 170 -18.89 -1.82 7.82
CA THR A 170 -19.41 -1.09 8.99
C THR A 170 -20.78 -0.46 8.77
N GLU A 171 -21.23 -0.35 7.53
CA GLU A 171 -22.60 0.03 7.17
C GLU A 171 -23.61 -0.98 7.71
N TRP A 172 -23.31 -2.27 7.59
CA TRP A 172 -24.17 -3.34 8.09
C TRP A 172 -24.14 -3.49 9.60
N ILE A 173 -23.19 -2.82 10.27
CA ILE A 173 -23.04 -2.84 11.73
C ILE A 173 -23.77 -1.63 12.32
N GLY A 174 -24.60 -1.89 13.33
CA GLY A 174 -25.29 -0.84 14.07
C GLY A 174 -24.31 0.13 14.72
N ALA A 175 -24.74 1.38 14.92
CA ALA A 175 -23.88 2.46 15.42
C ALA A 175 -23.17 2.12 16.75
N SER A 176 -23.81 1.30 17.61
CA SER A 176 -23.28 0.88 18.91
C SER A 176 -22.02 0.00 18.82
N LYS A 177 -21.88 -0.83 17.76
CA LYS A 177 -20.78 -1.78 17.57
C LYS A 177 -19.83 -1.39 16.44
N ARG A 178 -20.07 -0.24 15.81
CA ARG A 178 -19.30 0.24 14.66
C ARG A 178 -17.81 0.39 14.97
N SER A 179 -17.45 1.00 16.10
CA SER A 179 -16.05 1.17 16.51
C SER A 179 -15.31 -0.15 16.71
N TRP A 180 -16.01 -1.18 17.22
CA TRP A 180 -15.44 -2.52 17.37
C TRP A 180 -15.14 -3.15 16.00
N GLY A 181 -16.06 -3.01 15.03
CA GLY A 181 -15.86 -3.47 13.66
C GLY A 181 -14.65 -2.81 12.97
N VAL A 182 -14.48 -1.51 13.17
CA VAL A 182 -13.29 -0.78 12.70
C VAL A 182 -12.01 -1.30 13.37
N GLY A 183 -12.04 -1.54 14.69
CA GLY A 183 -10.91 -2.11 15.43
C GLY A 183 -10.47 -3.48 14.90
N VAL A 184 -11.42 -4.36 14.57
CA VAL A 184 -11.12 -5.66 13.95
C VAL A 184 -10.47 -5.49 12.58
N ALA A 185 -10.95 -4.57 11.75
CA ALA A 185 -10.34 -4.30 10.45
C ALA A 185 -8.88 -3.81 10.59
N GLN A 186 -8.60 -2.96 11.58
CA GLN A 186 -7.24 -2.50 11.86
C GLN A 186 -6.33 -3.63 12.36
N LEU A 187 -6.85 -4.55 13.17
CA LEU A 187 -6.09 -5.72 13.62
C LEU A 187 -5.68 -6.61 12.43
N PHE A 188 -6.57 -6.82 11.46
CA PHE A 188 -6.24 -7.55 10.23
C PHE A 188 -5.18 -6.83 9.41
N GLY A 189 -5.24 -5.51 9.33
CA GLY A 189 -4.17 -4.69 8.74
C GLY A 189 -2.82 -4.92 9.44
N ALA A 190 -2.78 -4.83 10.76
CA ALA A 190 -1.57 -5.07 11.55
C ALA A 190 -1.01 -6.49 11.37
N ILE A 191 -1.88 -7.51 11.33
CA ILE A 191 -1.47 -8.90 11.02
C ILE A 191 -0.84 -8.97 9.62
N GLY A 192 -1.44 -8.31 8.62
CA GLY A 192 -0.88 -8.22 7.28
C GLY A 192 0.52 -7.59 7.25
N GLN A 193 0.75 -6.55 8.06
CA GLN A 193 2.07 -5.94 8.23
C GLN A 193 3.09 -6.91 8.84
N CYS A 194 2.72 -7.71 9.85
CA CYS A 194 3.61 -8.70 10.43
C CYS A 194 3.92 -9.85 9.46
N VAL A 195 2.92 -10.33 8.72
CA VAL A 195 3.09 -11.37 7.70
C VAL A 195 4.01 -10.90 6.56
N LEU A 196 3.94 -9.63 6.19
CA LEU A 196 4.83 -9.02 5.20
C LEU A 196 6.30 -9.16 5.59
N ALA A 197 6.66 -8.86 6.85
CA ALA A 197 8.05 -8.98 7.32
C ALA A 197 8.60 -10.42 7.10
N GLY A 198 7.76 -11.44 7.33
CA GLY A 198 8.11 -12.84 7.06
C GLY A 198 8.19 -13.16 5.57
N LEU A 199 7.25 -12.68 4.76
CA LEU A 199 7.23 -12.91 3.30
C LEU A 199 8.44 -12.28 2.61
N ILE A 200 8.85 -11.09 3.03
CA ILE A 200 10.01 -10.37 2.52
C ILE A 200 11.31 -11.13 2.80
N TYR A 201 11.41 -11.79 3.94
CA TYR A 201 12.56 -12.65 4.25
C TYR A 201 12.65 -13.86 3.31
N GLY A 202 11.50 -14.43 2.92
CA GLY A 202 11.43 -15.59 2.03
C GLY A 202 11.49 -15.25 0.53
N VAL A 203 10.92 -14.13 0.10
CA VAL A 203 10.82 -13.73 -1.31
C VAL A 203 11.73 -12.54 -1.58
N ARG A 204 12.95 -12.83 -2.04
CA ARG A 204 13.97 -11.80 -2.33
C ARG A 204 13.74 -11.03 -3.64
N LYS A 205 12.83 -11.52 -4.50
CA LYS A 205 12.44 -10.88 -5.76
C LYS A 205 11.23 -9.97 -5.55
N TRP A 206 11.47 -8.67 -5.41
CA TRP A 206 10.43 -7.69 -5.08
C TRP A 206 9.30 -7.61 -6.13
N ARG A 207 9.60 -7.72 -7.43
CA ARG A 207 8.59 -7.66 -8.51
C ARG A 207 7.57 -8.79 -8.41
N LEU A 208 8.04 -10.01 -8.12
CA LEU A 208 7.17 -11.18 -7.96
C LEU A 208 6.28 -11.02 -6.71
N ALA A 209 6.87 -10.53 -5.62
CA ALA A 209 6.15 -10.27 -4.39
C ALA A 209 5.03 -9.23 -4.61
N GLN A 210 5.30 -8.16 -5.36
CA GLN A 210 4.29 -7.15 -5.75
C GLN A 210 3.17 -7.74 -6.62
N LEU A 211 3.51 -8.57 -7.61
CA LEU A 211 2.55 -9.15 -8.53
C LEU A 211 1.59 -10.12 -7.82
N ILE A 212 2.12 -10.96 -6.93
CA ILE A 212 1.31 -11.90 -6.13
C ILE A 212 0.31 -11.12 -5.25
N SER A 213 0.78 -10.08 -4.56
CA SER A 213 -0.05 -9.33 -3.63
C SER A 213 -1.11 -8.47 -4.32
N THR A 214 -0.77 -7.80 -5.42
CA THR A 214 -1.74 -7.02 -6.19
C THR A 214 -2.80 -7.91 -6.86
N THR A 215 -2.38 -9.02 -7.47
CA THR A 215 -3.29 -9.98 -8.12
C THR A 215 -4.24 -10.62 -7.10
N GLY A 216 -3.72 -11.02 -5.94
CA GLY A 216 -4.54 -11.60 -4.85
C GLY A 216 -5.61 -10.64 -4.34
N SER A 217 -5.25 -9.36 -4.14
CA SER A 217 -6.21 -8.30 -3.73
C SER A 217 -7.35 -8.11 -4.73
N VAL A 218 -7.03 -8.06 -6.03
CA VAL A 218 -8.02 -7.79 -7.09
C VAL A 218 -9.00 -8.96 -7.22
N ILE A 219 -8.50 -10.20 -7.25
CA ILE A 219 -9.34 -11.40 -7.38
C ILE A 219 -10.32 -11.50 -6.21
N PHE A 220 -9.84 -11.24 -4.99
CA PHE A 220 -10.70 -11.30 -3.81
C PHE A 220 -11.75 -10.19 -3.83
N SER A 221 -11.34 -8.96 -4.17
CA SER A 221 -12.23 -7.79 -4.19
C SER A 221 -13.37 -7.96 -5.20
N PHE A 222 -13.10 -8.50 -6.38
CA PHE A 222 -14.15 -8.72 -7.40
C PHE A 222 -15.18 -9.78 -7.00
N ARG A 223 -14.82 -10.77 -6.16
CA ARG A 223 -15.66 -11.95 -5.91
C ARG A 223 -16.51 -11.87 -4.64
N PHE A 224 -16.09 -11.08 -3.66
CA PHE A 224 -16.64 -11.15 -2.30
C PHE A 224 -17.27 -9.86 -1.78
N ILE A 225 -17.19 -8.74 -2.51
CA ILE A 225 -17.79 -7.47 -2.07
C ILE A 225 -19.27 -7.43 -2.50
N PRO A 226 -20.23 -7.56 -1.57
CA PRO A 226 -21.63 -7.25 -1.89
C PRO A 226 -21.78 -5.74 -2.08
N GLU A 227 -22.62 -5.32 -3.04
CA GLU A 227 -23.01 -3.92 -3.15
C GLU A 227 -23.68 -3.44 -1.85
N SER A 228 -23.41 -2.18 -1.49
CA SER A 228 -24.01 -1.54 -0.31
C SER A 228 -25.54 -1.45 -0.46
N ALA A 229 -26.28 -1.88 0.56
CA ALA A 229 -27.74 -1.80 0.54
C ALA A 229 -28.20 -0.33 0.54
N ARG A 230 -27.53 0.57 1.27
CA ARG A 230 -27.81 2.01 1.21
C ARG A 230 -27.51 2.60 -0.16
N TRP A 231 -26.40 2.21 -0.80
CA TRP A 231 -26.08 2.67 -2.14
C TRP A 231 -27.14 2.24 -3.16
N LEU A 232 -27.63 0.99 -3.06
CA LEU A 232 -28.74 0.49 -3.89
C LEU A 232 -30.03 1.28 -3.66
N LEU A 233 -30.39 1.56 -2.41
CA LEU A 233 -31.55 2.38 -2.06
C LEU A 233 -31.43 3.80 -2.63
N ASN A 234 -30.25 4.43 -2.50
CA ASN A 234 -29.99 5.77 -3.02
C ASN A 234 -30.02 5.86 -4.55
N ARG A 235 -29.70 4.75 -5.24
CA ARG A 235 -29.78 4.64 -6.70
C ARG A 235 -31.16 4.24 -7.21
N GLY A 236 -32.15 4.05 -6.32
CA GLY A 236 -33.50 3.61 -6.69
C GLY A 236 -33.59 2.12 -7.07
N ARG A 237 -32.54 1.32 -6.86
CA ARG A 237 -32.53 -0.14 -7.09
C ARG A 237 -33.13 -0.88 -5.88
N THR A 238 -34.38 -0.57 -5.56
CA THR A 238 -35.10 -1.02 -4.36
C THR A 238 -35.26 -2.55 -4.28
N GLU A 239 -35.53 -3.21 -5.41
CA GLU A 239 -35.68 -4.68 -5.46
C GLU A 239 -34.40 -5.44 -5.08
N GLU A 240 -33.24 -4.91 -5.44
CA GLU A 240 -31.95 -5.53 -5.11
C GLU A 240 -31.58 -5.31 -3.65
N ALA A 241 -31.83 -4.10 -3.13
CA ALA A 241 -31.69 -3.80 -1.72
C ALA A 241 -32.62 -4.69 -0.87
N LYS A 242 -33.87 -4.89 -1.29
CA LYS A 242 -34.86 -5.77 -0.64
C LYS A 242 -34.32 -7.20 -0.53
N LYS A 243 -33.79 -7.76 -1.61
CA LYS A 243 -33.20 -9.11 -1.62
C LYS A 243 -32.04 -9.25 -0.64
N LEU A 244 -31.16 -8.25 -0.55
CA LEU A 244 -30.03 -8.25 0.39
C LEU A 244 -30.49 -8.17 1.85
N ILE A 245 -31.44 -7.28 2.14
CA ILE A 245 -31.98 -7.08 3.49
C ILE A 245 -32.69 -8.35 3.98
N ILE A 246 -33.51 -8.99 3.14
CA ILE A 246 -34.17 -10.26 3.47
C ILE A 246 -33.15 -11.38 3.69
N LYS A 247 -32.10 -11.45 2.86
CA LYS A 247 -31.02 -12.43 3.04
C LYS A 247 -30.29 -12.23 4.38
N ALA A 248 -30.01 -11.00 4.76
CA ALA A 248 -29.40 -10.67 6.05
C ALA A 248 -30.31 -11.07 7.22
N ALA A 249 -31.60 -10.73 7.15
CA ALA A 249 -32.62 -11.10 8.12
C ALA A 249 -32.74 -12.62 8.31
N ALA A 250 -32.74 -13.37 7.21
CA ALA A 250 -32.79 -14.84 7.22
C ALA A 250 -31.55 -15.46 7.89
N ILE A 251 -30.35 -14.97 7.57
CA ILE A 251 -29.09 -15.45 8.16
C ILE A 251 -29.02 -15.13 9.66
N ASN A 252 -29.53 -13.95 10.06
CA ASN A 252 -29.62 -13.55 11.46
C ASN A 252 -30.76 -14.22 12.23
N LYS A 253 -31.60 -15.03 11.56
CA LYS A 253 -32.79 -15.67 12.12
C LYS A 253 -33.76 -14.66 12.77
N ARG A 254 -33.83 -13.44 12.21
CA ARG A 254 -34.70 -12.36 12.67
C ARG A 254 -35.48 -11.81 11.48
N PRO A 255 -36.73 -12.25 11.26
CA PRO A 255 -37.56 -11.74 10.17
C PRO A 255 -37.90 -10.26 10.42
N ILE A 256 -37.93 -9.49 9.34
CA ILE A 256 -38.32 -8.07 9.36
C ILE A 256 -39.82 -7.97 9.09
N PRO A 257 -40.55 -7.08 9.78
CA PRO A 257 -41.95 -6.78 9.43
C PRO A 257 -42.07 -6.23 8.00
N ASP A 258 -42.98 -6.79 7.19
CA ASP A 258 -43.17 -6.35 5.80
C ASP A 258 -43.53 -4.85 5.71
N SER A 259 -44.27 -4.32 6.68
CA SER A 259 -44.62 -2.90 6.78
C SER A 259 -43.38 -1.99 6.91
N LEU A 260 -42.39 -2.40 7.70
CA LEU A 260 -41.14 -1.66 7.89
C LEU A 260 -40.28 -1.71 6.61
N LEU A 261 -40.26 -2.87 5.96
CA LEU A 261 -39.54 -3.06 4.71
C LEU A 261 -40.14 -2.18 3.59
N GLU A 262 -41.47 -2.14 3.47
CA GLU A 262 -42.17 -1.29 2.51
C GLU A 262 -42.02 0.20 2.83
N GLU A 263 -42.04 0.61 4.10
CA GLU A 263 -41.80 2.01 4.49
C GLU A 263 -40.44 2.50 4.01
N VAL A 264 -39.37 1.71 4.22
CA VAL A 264 -38.00 2.06 3.80
C VAL A 264 -37.85 2.10 2.28
N LEU A 265 -38.45 1.14 1.58
CA LEU A 265 -38.37 1.05 0.11
C LEU A 265 -39.14 2.20 -0.57
N ASN A 266 -40.34 2.54 -0.08
CA ASN A 266 -41.18 3.60 -0.63
C ASN A 266 -40.64 5.00 -0.31
N HIS A 267 -40.01 5.17 0.86
CA HIS A 267 -39.42 6.46 1.24
C HIS A 267 -38.29 6.86 0.27
N CYS A 268 -37.34 5.96 -0.02
CA CYS A 268 -36.24 6.30 -0.94
C CYS A 268 -36.68 6.32 -2.42
N SER A 269 -37.79 5.67 -2.83
CA SER A 269 -38.32 5.81 -4.20
C SER A 269 -38.91 7.19 -4.49
N ILE A 270 -39.55 7.83 -3.51
CA ILE A 270 -40.15 9.18 -3.64
C ILE A 270 -39.06 10.27 -3.68
N LEU A 271 -37.97 10.09 -2.93
CA LEU A 271 -36.82 10.99 -2.92
C LEU A 271 -35.96 10.91 -4.20
N GLY A 272 -35.94 9.74 -4.86
CA GLY A 272 -35.28 9.56 -6.15
C GLY A 272 -35.85 10.44 -7.28
N THR A 273 -37.07 10.94 -7.13
CA THR A 273 -37.71 11.88 -8.08
C THR A 273 -37.50 13.36 -7.76
N SER A 274 -37.02 13.75 -6.57
CA SER A 274 -36.97 15.17 -6.19
C SER A 274 -35.68 15.70 -5.57
N LEU A 275 -34.76 14.91 -5.01
CA LEU A 275 -33.38 15.35 -4.71
C LEU A 275 -32.57 14.16 -4.14
N GLN A 276 -31.44 13.81 -4.76
CA GLN A 276 -30.59 12.65 -4.42
C GLN A 276 -29.82 12.72 -3.08
N ALA A 277 -30.09 13.69 -2.20
CA ALA A 277 -29.19 14.03 -1.09
C ALA A 277 -29.65 13.61 0.33
N HIS A 278 -30.80 12.96 0.52
CA HIS A 278 -31.43 12.86 1.85
C HIS A 278 -31.78 11.46 2.40
N CYS A 279 -31.27 10.35 1.85
CA CYS A 279 -31.32 9.02 2.53
C CYS A 279 -30.01 8.79 3.34
N LEU A 280 -29.62 9.74 4.21
CA LEU A 280 -28.40 9.72 5.06
C LEU A 280 -28.72 9.37 6.52
#